data_AF-A0A1V6S8J9-F1
#
_entry.id   AF-A0A1V6S8J9-F1
#
_cell.length_a   1.000
_cell.length_b   1.000
_cell.length_c   1.000
_cell.angle_alpha   90.00
_cell.angle_beta   90.00
_cell.angle_gamma   90.00
#
_symmetry.space_group_name_H-M   'P 1'
#
loop_
_entity.id
_entity.type
_entity.pdbx_description
1 polymer ?
#
loop_
_entity_poly.entity_id
_entity_poly.type
_entity_poly.pdbx_seq_one_letter_code
_entity_poly.pdbx_strand_id
1 'polypeptide(L)'
;MDAEYVACAEAAKEAMWIRNFINDLRIPGVQIDTVPLYIDNNSALKLTRNPEFHSRSKHIYVKHHFVREKVEEGLIDTQRVNTKDNLADVFTKALPRSTHEDLVERLNLHSGGGIESESSLEERKENARSNFWDP
;
A
#
# COMPACT_ATOMS: atom_id res chain seq x y z
N MET A 1 2.90 -9.05 18.43
CA MET A 1 2.55 -7.62 18.46
C MET A 1 3.66 -6.79 17.81
N ASP A 2 4.91 -7.03 18.19
CA ASP A 2 6.07 -6.28 17.69
C ASP A 2 6.28 -6.37 16.18
N ALA A 3 6.06 -7.53 15.55
CA ALA A 3 6.37 -7.72 14.12
C ALA A 3 5.58 -6.79 13.20
N GLU A 4 4.26 -6.68 13.38
CA GLU A 4 3.41 -5.81 12.54
C GLU A 4 3.67 -4.33 12.81
N TYR A 5 3.97 -3.96 14.06
CA TYR A 5 4.36 -2.59 14.35
C TYR A 5 5.73 -2.24 13.74
N VAL A 6 6.69 -3.16 13.81
CA VAL A 6 7.98 -3.00 13.15
C VAL A 6 7.78 -2.85 11.64
N ALA A 7 6.96 -3.70 11.02
CA ALA A 7 6.62 -3.59 9.60
C ALA A 7 5.97 -2.24 9.27
N CYS A 8 5.01 -1.78 10.07
CA CYS A 8 4.40 -0.46 9.94
C CYS A 8 5.43 0.67 10.04
N ALA A 9 6.39 0.58 10.96
CA ALA A 9 7.42 1.60 11.14
C ALA A 9 8.42 1.63 9.99
N GLU A 10 8.83 0.47 9.45
CA GLU A 10 9.67 0.44 8.25
C GLU A 10 8.90 0.95 7.03
N ALA A 11 7.64 0.54 6.84
CA ALA A 11 6.78 1.04 5.76
C ALA A 11 6.58 2.57 5.84
N ALA A 12 6.42 3.12 7.04
CA ALA A 12 6.33 4.56 7.25
C ALA A 12 7.63 5.29 6.84
N LYS A 13 8.81 4.72 7.12
CA LYS A 13 10.09 5.34 6.72
C LYS A 13 10.23 5.36 5.21
N GLU A 14 9.96 4.24 4.54
CA GLU A 14 10.01 4.14 3.08
C GLU A 14 8.99 5.08 2.43
N ALA A 15 7.76 5.16 2.97
CA ALA A 15 6.74 6.09 2.52
C ALA A 15 7.20 7.56 2.62
N MET A 16 7.84 7.94 3.72
CA MET A 16 8.39 9.30 3.88
C MET A 16 9.56 9.55 2.93
N TRP A 17 10.41 8.57 2.70
CA TRP A 17 11.49 8.70 1.73
C TRP A 17 10.95 8.92 0.32
N ILE A 18 9.99 8.09 -0.14
CA ILE A 18 9.35 8.22 -1.46
C ILE A 18 8.63 9.57 -1.58
N ARG A 19 7.85 9.96 -0.57
CA ARG A 19 7.16 11.25 -0.52
C ARG A 19 8.13 12.41 -0.72
N ASN A 20 9.18 12.45 0.09
CA ASN A 20 10.15 13.54 0.05
C ASN A 20 10.91 13.55 -1.28
N PHE A 21 11.32 12.38 -1.76
CA PHE A 21 11.97 12.24 -3.06
C PHE A 21 11.10 12.78 -4.20
N ILE A 22 9.82 12.41 -4.26
CA ILE A 22 8.89 12.90 -5.30
C ILE A 22 8.70 14.41 -5.20
N ASN A 23 8.51 14.94 -4.00
CA ASN A 23 8.34 16.38 -3.79
C ASN A 23 9.62 17.17 -4.16
N ASP A 24 10.80 16.60 -3.90
CA ASP A 24 12.10 17.21 -4.23
C ASP A 24 12.36 17.27 -5.74
N LEU A 25 11.74 16.40 -6.54
CA LEU A 25 11.80 16.47 -8.01
C LEU A 25 11.05 17.70 -8.57
N ARG A 26 10.20 18.35 -7.79
CA ARG A 26 9.45 19.57 -8.16
C ARG A 26 8.70 19.45 -9.49
N ILE A 27 8.13 18.27 -9.75
CA ILE A 27 7.34 18.02 -10.96
C ILE A 27 6.06 18.88 -10.88
N PRO A 28 5.78 19.75 -11.86
CA PRO A 28 4.61 20.61 -11.82
C PRO A 28 3.30 19.80 -11.68
N GLY A 29 2.48 20.18 -10.70
CA GLY A 29 1.20 19.50 -10.43
C GLY A 29 1.31 18.17 -9.68
N VAL A 30 2.52 17.73 -9.31
CA VAL A 30 2.74 16.52 -8.52
C VAL A 30 3.32 16.93 -7.17
N GLN A 31 2.50 16.80 -6.13
CA GLN A 31 2.87 17.06 -4.74
C GLN A 31 2.15 16.04 -3.87
N ILE A 32 2.92 15.37 -3.01
CA ILE A 32 2.40 14.38 -2.06
C ILE A 32 2.43 15.00 -0.67
N ASP A 33 1.28 15.45 -0.18
CA ASP A 33 1.18 16.08 1.14
C ASP A 33 1.08 15.03 2.25
N THR A 34 0.19 14.06 2.09
CA THR A 34 -0.08 12.98 3.06
C THR A 34 -0.04 11.62 2.38
N VAL A 35 0.57 10.62 3.03
CA VAL A 35 0.63 9.24 2.54
C VAL A 35 -0.30 8.34 3.36
N PRO A 36 -1.25 7.63 2.74
CA PRO A 36 -2.07 6.65 3.46
C PRO A 36 -1.23 5.41 3.81
N LEU A 37 -1.32 4.96 5.06
CA LEU A 37 -0.67 3.75 5.56
C LEU A 37 -1.72 2.80 6.13
N TYR A 38 -1.96 1.69 5.41
CA TYR A 38 -2.98 0.71 5.77
C TYR A 38 -2.45 -0.33 6.77
N ILE A 39 -3.20 -0.55 7.85
CA ILE A 39 -2.85 -1.45 8.95
C ILE A 39 -4.03 -2.36 9.24
N ASP A 40 -3.81 -3.68 9.25
CA ASP A 40 -4.85 -4.68 9.52
C ASP A 40 -4.94 -5.12 11.00
N ASN A 41 -4.02 -4.69 11.85
CA ASN A 41 -4.09 -4.92 13.29
C ASN A 41 -4.57 -3.70 14.05
N ASN A 42 -5.72 -3.84 14.71
CA ASN A 42 -6.33 -2.79 15.54
C ASN A 42 -5.40 -2.30 16.66
N SER A 43 -4.60 -3.19 17.24
CA SER A 43 -3.65 -2.82 18.29
C SER A 43 -2.47 -2.01 17.74
N ALA A 44 -1.95 -2.39 16.56
CA ALA A 44 -0.91 -1.60 15.88
C ALA A 44 -1.44 -0.22 15.48
N LEU A 45 -2.67 -0.15 14.94
CA LEU A 45 -3.35 1.11 14.60
C LEU A 45 -3.61 2.01 15.81
N LYS A 46 -3.91 1.43 16.98
CA LYS A 46 -4.04 2.22 18.22
C LYS A 46 -2.71 2.79 18.68
N LEU A 47 -1.62 2.05 18.51
CA LEU A 47 -0.28 2.49 18.90
C LEU A 47 0.23 3.68 18.07
N THR A 48 -0.20 3.80 16.81
CA THR A 48 0.12 4.96 15.96
C THR A 48 -0.66 6.22 16.36
N ARG A 49 -1.79 6.09 17.05
CA ARG A 49 -2.71 7.20 17.36
C ARG A 49 -2.79 7.62 18.83
N ASN A 50 -2.45 6.75 19.80
CA ASN A 50 -2.66 7.01 21.22
C ASN A 50 -1.35 6.99 22.04
N PRO A 51 -1.06 8.03 22.84
CA PRO A 51 0.12 8.08 23.73
C PRO A 51 0.07 7.19 24.99
N GLU A 52 -1.09 6.64 25.39
CA GLU A 52 -1.27 6.08 26.74
C GLU A 52 -0.67 4.69 27.01
N PHE A 53 -0.06 4.00 26.04
CA PHE A 53 0.51 2.67 26.29
C PHE A 53 1.87 2.71 27.01
N HIS A 54 1.87 2.26 28.28
CA HIS A 54 3.05 2.11 29.14
C HIS A 54 3.70 0.71 29.03
N SER A 55 5.04 0.70 28.86
CA SER A 55 6.01 -0.41 29.03
C SER A 55 6.09 -1.44 27.87
N ARG A 56 7.22 -2.02 27.43
CA ARG A 56 8.61 -2.19 27.90
C ARG A 56 9.48 -2.55 26.67
N SER A 57 10.40 -1.66 26.26
CA SER A 57 11.66 -1.90 25.46
C SER A 57 12.06 -0.65 24.68
N LYS A 58 13.26 -0.10 24.93
CA LYS A 58 13.71 1.19 24.38
C LYS A 58 13.67 1.28 22.84
N HIS A 59 14.01 0.20 22.14
CA HIS A 59 14.00 0.16 20.67
C HIS A 59 12.59 0.20 20.06
N ILE A 60 11.61 -0.34 20.79
CA ILE A 60 10.21 -0.35 20.41
C ILE A 60 9.64 1.08 20.55
N TYR A 61 10.02 1.79 21.62
CA TYR A 61 9.66 3.20 21.82
C TYR A 61 10.10 4.11 20.66
N VAL A 62 11.34 3.98 20.15
CA VAL A 62 11.82 4.86 19.07
C VAL A 62 10.99 4.70 17.79
N LYS A 63 10.66 3.45 17.42
CA LYS A 63 9.79 3.19 16.26
C LYS A 63 8.37 3.73 16.50
N HIS A 64 7.84 3.56 17.72
CA HIS A 64 6.56 4.13 18.16
C HIS A 64 6.47 5.63 17.97
N HIS A 65 7.51 6.35 18.40
CA HIS A 65 7.57 7.79 18.29
C HIS A 65 7.59 8.24 16.83
N PHE A 66 8.39 7.60 15.97
CA PHE A 66 8.51 8.01 14.57
C PHE A 66 7.17 7.97 13.82
N VAL A 67 6.46 6.84 13.84
CA VAL A 67 5.19 6.73 13.08
C VAL A 67 4.16 7.70 13.64
N ARG A 68 4.09 7.83 14.96
CA ARG A 68 3.15 8.75 15.61
C ARG A 68 3.44 10.21 15.26
N GLU A 69 4.69 10.63 15.35
CA GLU A 69 5.13 11.98 14.98
C GLU A 69 4.71 12.31 13.56
N LYS A 70 4.93 11.40 12.60
CA LYS A 70 4.52 11.62 11.20
C LYS A 70 3.00 11.64 11.01
N VAL A 71 2.24 10.93 11.84
CA VAL A 71 0.78 11.03 11.88
C VAL A 71 0.32 12.37 12.48
N GLU A 72 0.93 12.82 13.56
CA GLU A 72 0.64 14.11 14.21
C GLU A 72 0.99 15.31 13.31
N GLU A 73 2.07 15.21 12.53
CA GLU A 73 2.43 16.18 11.49
C GLU A 73 1.49 16.16 10.26
N GLY A 74 0.60 15.17 10.16
CA GLY A 74 -0.30 14.98 9.01
C GLY A 74 0.40 14.46 7.74
N LEU A 75 1.65 14.01 7.84
CA LEU A 75 2.39 13.45 6.71
C LEU A 75 1.99 12.00 6.40
N ILE A 76 1.53 11.27 7.42
CA ILE A 76 0.99 9.91 7.30
C ILE A 76 -0.44 9.90 7.81
N ASP A 77 -1.34 9.28 7.04
CA ASP A 77 -2.68 8.94 7.50
C ASP A 77 -2.78 7.42 7.69
N THR A 78 -2.87 6.97 8.95
CA THR A 78 -3.00 5.54 9.23
C THR A 78 -4.44 5.10 9.10
N GLN A 79 -4.73 4.09 8.29
CA GLN A 79 -6.09 3.60 8.04
C GLN A 79 -6.23 2.11 8.35
N ARG A 80 -7.41 1.70 8.79
CA ARG A 80 -7.72 0.27 8.97
C ARG A 80 -8.05 -0.35 7.61
N VAL A 81 -7.35 -1.41 7.24
CA VAL A 81 -7.73 -2.29 6.11
C VAL A 81 -8.15 -3.64 6.65
N ASN A 82 -9.18 -4.29 6.11
CA ASN A 82 -9.54 -5.65 6.55
C ASN A 82 -8.38 -6.61 6.24
N THR A 83 -8.11 -7.59 7.10
CA THR A 83 -7.06 -8.61 6.85
C THR A 83 -7.30 -9.36 5.54
N LYS A 84 -8.55 -9.60 5.13
CA LYS A 84 -8.87 -10.21 3.83
C LYS A 84 -8.58 -9.32 2.62
N ASP A 85 -8.41 -8.02 2.85
CA ASP A 85 -8.17 -7.01 1.82
C ASP A 85 -6.75 -6.45 1.88
N ASN A 86 -5.92 -6.93 2.80
CA ASN A 86 -4.56 -6.46 2.96
C ASN A 86 -3.65 -7.11 1.91
N LEU A 87 -3.46 -6.44 0.77
CA LEU A 87 -2.59 -6.94 -0.31
C LEU A 87 -1.15 -7.23 0.16
N ALA A 88 -0.68 -6.53 1.20
CA ALA A 88 0.66 -6.77 1.77
C ALA A 88 0.81 -8.15 2.43
N ASP A 89 -0.30 -8.84 2.74
CA ASP A 89 -0.27 -10.19 3.31
C ASP A 89 0.36 -11.21 2.34
N VAL A 90 0.29 -10.95 1.03
CA VAL A 90 0.96 -11.77 -0.02
C VAL A 90 2.46 -11.89 0.25
N PHE A 91 3.09 -10.82 0.76
CA PHE A 91 4.54 -10.77 0.97
C PHE A 91 4.97 -11.15 2.39
N THR A 92 4.03 -11.23 3.34
CA THR A 92 4.35 -11.30 4.77
C THR A 92 3.76 -12.51 5.48
N LYS A 93 2.76 -13.18 4.89
CA LYS A 93 2.05 -14.31 5.52
C LYS A 93 2.04 -15.54 4.60
N ALA A 94 2.07 -16.72 5.20
CA ALA A 94 1.76 -17.96 4.52
C ALA A 94 0.23 -18.10 4.40
N LEU A 95 -0.33 -17.70 3.25
CA LEU A 95 -1.77 -17.71 3.00
C LEU A 95 -2.22 -19.02 2.32
N PRO A 96 -3.49 -19.45 2.51
CA PRO A 96 -4.09 -20.47 1.68
C PRO A 96 -4.02 -20.08 0.20
N ARG A 97 -3.85 -21.08 -0.68
CA ARG A 97 -3.66 -20.88 -2.13
C ARG A 97 -4.70 -19.94 -2.75
N SER A 98 -5.99 -20.18 -2.47
CA SER A 98 -7.09 -19.38 -3.04
C SER A 98 -7.04 -17.92 -2.62
N THR A 99 -6.71 -17.63 -1.35
CA THR A 99 -6.54 -16.26 -0.86
C THR A 99 -5.30 -15.60 -1.45
N HIS A 100 -4.20 -16.34 -1.57
CA HIS A 100 -2.99 -15.82 -2.20
C HIS A 100 -3.23 -15.48 -3.68
N GLU A 101 -3.91 -16.35 -4.43
CA GLU A 101 -4.24 -16.13 -5.86
C GLU A 101 -5.15 -14.90 -6.04
N ASP A 102 -6.18 -14.72 -5.22
CA ASP A 102 -7.05 -13.53 -5.23
C ASP A 102 -6.27 -12.23 -4.99
N LEU A 103 -5.40 -12.20 -3.96
CA LEU A 103 -4.63 -11.00 -3.64
C LEU A 103 -3.56 -10.69 -4.70
N VAL A 104 -2.95 -11.72 -5.30
CA VAL A 104 -2.00 -11.56 -6.41
C VAL A 104 -2.69 -10.99 -7.65
N GLU A 105 -3.91 -11.44 -7.94
CA GLU A 105 -4.72 -10.90 -9.04
C GLU A 105 -5.05 -9.42 -8.80
N ARG A 106 -5.47 -9.06 -7.58
CA ARG A 106 -5.74 -7.67 -7.22
C ARG A 106 -4.50 -6.77 -7.26
N LEU A 107 -3.30 -7.33 -7.12
CA LEU A 107 -2.02 -6.63 -7.29
C LEU A 107 -1.58 -6.52 -8.76
N ASN A 108 -2.31 -7.12 -9.71
CA ASN A 108 -1.89 -7.30 -11.10
C ASN A 108 -0.53 -7.99 -11.24
N LEU A 109 -0.14 -8.83 -10.27
CA LEU A 109 1.12 -9.57 -10.27
C LEU A 109 0.93 -10.92 -10.97
N HIS A 110 0.50 -10.89 -12.22
CA HIS A 110 0.39 -12.11 -13.01
C HIS A 110 1.75 -12.53 -13.53
N SER A 111 2.07 -13.83 -13.41
CA SER A 111 3.20 -14.44 -14.10
C SER A 111 2.96 -14.36 -15.61
N GLY A 112 3.41 -13.26 -16.24
CA GLY A 112 3.53 -13.16 -17.69
C GLY A 112 2.31 -13.65 -18.48
N GLY A 113 1.14 -13.03 -18.27
CA GLY A 113 0.17 -12.94 -19.35
C GLY A 113 0.72 -11.89 -20.32
N GLY A 114 0.99 -12.28 -21.58
CA GLY A 114 1.73 -11.48 -22.54
C GLY A 114 1.32 -10.01 -22.54
N ILE A 115 2.30 -9.13 -22.76
CA ILE A 115 2.04 -7.78 -23.26
C ILE A 115 1.04 -7.97 -24.40
N GLU A 116 -0.22 -7.53 -24.22
CA GLU A 116 -1.13 -7.43 -25.36
C GLU A 116 -0.40 -6.50 -26.33
N SER A 117 0.15 -7.08 -27.41
CA SER A 117 0.86 -6.31 -28.42
C SER A 117 -0.11 -5.26 -28.96
N GLU A 118 0.41 -4.12 -29.41
CA GLU A 118 -0.43 -3.08 -30.04
C GLU A 118 -1.34 -3.65 -31.13
N SER A 119 -0.94 -4.75 -31.78
CA SER A 119 -1.77 -5.50 -32.72
C SER A 119 -3.08 -6.02 -32.12
N SER A 120 -3.09 -6.57 -30.90
CA SER A 120 -4.30 -7.04 -30.22
C SER A 120 -5.22 -5.89 -29.80
N LEU A 121 -4.65 -4.72 -29.50
CA LEU A 121 -5.41 -3.53 -29.14
C LEU A 121 -6.05 -2.89 -30.37
N GLU A 122 -5.35 -2.87 -31.50
CA GLU A 122 -5.90 -2.38 -32.77
C GLU A 122 -6.97 -3.34 -33.33
N GLU A 123 -6.76 -4.65 -33.26
CA GLU A 123 -7.75 -5.64 -33.71
C GLU A 123 -9.07 -5.56 -32.91
N ARG A 124 -8.98 -5.23 -31.61
CA ARG A 124 -10.15 -4.94 -30.77
C ARG A 124 -10.85 -3.63 -31.14
N LYS A 125 -10.11 -2.56 -31.47
CA LYS A 125 -10.69 -1.29 -31.92
C LYS A 125 -11.35 -1.43 -33.30
N GLU A 126 -10.80 -2.27 -34.16
CA GLU A 126 -11.29 -2.51 -35.52
C GLU A 126 -12.56 -3.36 -35.49
N ASN A 127 -12.61 -4.43 -34.68
CA ASN A 127 -13.83 -5.19 -34.43
C ASN A 127 -14.92 -4.36 -33.72
N ALA A 128 -14.56 -3.47 -32.81
CA ALA A 128 -15.53 -2.56 -32.19
C ALA A 128 -16.09 -1.53 -33.17
N ARG A 129 -15.29 -1.13 -34.19
CA ARG A 129 -15.72 -0.25 -35.27
C ARG A 129 -16.57 -0.94 -36.33
N SER A 130 -16.32 -2.22 -36.64
CA SER A 130 -17.17 -2.96 -37.59
C SER A 130 -18.56 -3.20 -37.01
N ASN A 131 -18.64 -3.57 -35.72
CA ASN A 131 -19.90 -3.82 -35.02
C ASN A 131 -20.76 -2.56 -34.80
N PHE A 132 -20.22 -1.36 -35.06
CA PHE A 132 -20.95 -0.09 -34.95
C PHE A 132 -21.73 0.25 -36.23
N TRP A 133 -21.43 -0.41 -37.35
CA TRP A 133 -22.07 -0.17 -38.65
C TRP A 133 -22.86 -1.37 -39.20
N ASP A 134 -22.94 -2.48 -38.47
CA ASP A 134 -23.85 -3.57 -38.80
C ASP A 134 -25.31 -3.18 -38.42
N PRO A 135 -26.26 -3.13 -39.38
CA PRO A 135 -27.63 -2.64 -39.15
C PRO A 135 -28.51 -3.55 -38.29
#